data_AF-A0A935FWG7-F1
#
_entry.id   AF-A0A935FWG7-F1
#
_cell.length_a   1.000
_cell.length_b   1.000
_cell.length_c   1.000
_cell.angle_alpha   90.00
_cell.angle_beta   90.00
_cell.angle_gamma   90.00
#
_symmetry.space_group_name_H-M   'P 1'
#
loop_
_entity.id
_entity.type
_entity.pdbx_description
1 polymer ?
#
loop_
_entity_poly.entity_id
_entity_poly.type
_entity_poly.pdbx_seq_one_letter_code
_entity_poly.pdbx_strand_id
1 'polypeptide(L)'
;MNFQPPGNIEADSTVTVVKFRIRNILFAGNEITEEDVIFRELKTKENAPFDETVLKEDIQRLNNLGLFTKIDIYPVPTDSSNVVDMMFVFEEGLYIIPLPQGGFRNGQLSEFWAGLNLIWRNFRGRNETISASFGIGSDPFVNLSYSIPWIGKKAHFFHRSVQVTQIIRIRVCKL
;
A
#
# COMPACT_ATOMS: atom_id res chain seq x y z
N MET A 1 -37.30 -36.26 53.18
CA MET A 1 -36.12 -35.38 52.99
C MET A 1 -36.39 -34.56 51.75
N ASN A 2 -36.63 -33.26 51.88
CA ASN A 2 -36.90 -32.37 50.74
C ASN A 2 -35.56 -31.94 50.13
N PHE A 3 -35.29 -32.38 48.90
CA PHE A 3 -34.17 -31.87 48.11
C PHE A 3 -34.61 -30.55 47.47
N GLN A 4 -33.99 -29.45 47.90
CA GLN A 4 -34.06 -28.18 47.19
C GLN A 4 -33.08 -28.24 46.01
N PRO A 5 -33.48 -27.94 44.76
CA PRO A 5 -32.53 -27.87 43.66
C PRO A 5 -31.51 -26.75 43.92
N PRO A 6 -30.25 -26.91 43.49
CA PRO A 6 -29.25 -25.87 43.63
C PRO A 6 -29.71 -24.61 42.88
N GLY A 7 -29.67 -23.48 43.59
CA GLY A 7 -30.06 -22.18 43.06
C GLY A 7 -29.23 -21.80 41.83
N ASN A 8 -29.87 -21.08 40.91
CA ASN A 8 -29.24 -20.55 39.71
C ASN A 8 -28.01 -19.72 40.09
N ILE A 9 -26.84 -20.11 39.59
CA ILE A 9 -25.64 -19.29 39.70
C ILE A 9 -25.76 -18.22 38.61
N GLU A 10 -26.22 -17.03 38.98
CA GLU A 10 -26.05 -15.84 38.15
C GLU A 10 -24.54 -15.57 38.06
N ALA A 11 -23.98 -15.78 36.88
CA ALA A 11 -22.58 -15.46 36.60
C ALA A 11 -22.40 -13.95 36.67
N ASP A 12 -21.92 -13.44 37.81
CA ASP A 12 -21.34 -12.10 37.93
C ASP A 12 -20.08 -12.05 37.06
N SER A 13 -20.28 -11.72 35.79
CA SER A 13 -19.23 -11.57 34.79
C SER A 13 -18.88 -10.09 34.69
N THR A 14 -18.33 -9.53 35.76
CA THR A 14 -17.48 -8.34 35.65
C THR A 14 -16.15 -8.74 35.01
N VAL A 15 -16.19 -9.12 33.72
CA VAL A 15 -14.99 -9.22 32.89
C VAL A 15 -14.45 -7.80 32.77
N THR A 16 -13.46 -7.46 33.59
CA THR A 16 -12.72 -6.22 33.44
C THR A 16 -11.92 -6.32 32.15
N VAL A 17 -12.50 -5.86 31.04
CA VAL A 17 -11.79 -5.69 29.78
C VAL A 17 -10.72 -4.62 30.04
N VAL A 18 -9.48 -5.07 30.24
CA VAL A 18 -8.34 -4.16 30.38
C VAL A 18 -8.18 -3.43 29.05
N LYS A 19 -8.61 -2.16 29.01
CA LYS A 19 -8.47 -1.31 27.84
C LYS A 19 -7.03 -0.80 27.77
N PHE A 20 -6.26 -1.35 26.85
CA PHE A 20 -4.93 -0.82 26.53
C PHE A 20 -5.05 0.48 25.75
N ARG A 21 -4.17 1.43 26.03
CA ARG A 21 -3.97 2.64 25.21
C ARG A 21 -2.68 2.52 24.42
N ILE A 22 -2.74 3.00 23.19
CA ILE A 22 -1.56 3.12 22.32
C ILE A 22 -0.85 4.41 22.70
N ARG A 23 0.43 4.34 23.05
CA ARG A 23 1.25 5.53 23.32
C ARG A 23 1.89 6.03 22.04
N ASN A 24 2.81 5.25 21.47
CA ASN A 24 3.48 5.59 20.21
C ASN A 24 3.17 4.56 19.11
N ILE A 25 3.29 5.01 17.86
CA ILE A 25 3.34 4.14 16.69
C ILE A 25 4.76 4.17 16.15
N LEU A 26 5.36 2.99 15.99
CA LEU A 26 6.73 2.81 15.53
C LEU A 26 6.73 2.03 14.21
N PHE A 27 7.62 2.40 13.30
CA PHE A 27 7.79 1.74 12.01
C PHE A 27 9.20 1.18 11.86
N ALA A 28 9.31 0.03 11.21
CA ALA A 28 10.58 -0.54 10.80
C ALA A 28 10.43 -1.30 9.47
N GLY A 29 11.52 -1.39 8.70
CA GLY A 29 11.55 -2.09 7.42
C GLY A 29 10.99 -1.30 6.23
N ASN A 30 10.55 -0.05 6.44
CA ASN A 30 10.28 0.92 5.38
C ASN A 30 11.58 1.66 5.00
N GLU A 31 12.44 1.03 4.19
CA GLU A 31 13.73 1.60 3.79
C GLU A 31 13.57 2.76 2.81
N ILE A 32 12.62 2.65 1.87
CA ILE A 32 12.35 3.68 0.87
C ILE A 32 11.05 4.41 1.15
N THR A 33 9.99 3.72 1.57
CA THR A 33 8.69 4.35 1.81
C THR A 33 8.75 5.34 2.97
N GLU A 34 8.35 6.59 2.70
CA GLU A 34 8.25 7.62 3.73
C GLU A 34 7.17 7.27 4.75
N GLU A 35 7.46 7.47 6.05
CA GLU A 35 6.52 7.22 7.15
C GLU A 35 5.20 8.00 6.96
N ASP A 36 5.27 9.20 6.37
CA ASP A 36 4.13 10.03 6.01
C ASP A 36 3.12 9.32 5.09
N VAL A 37 3.58 8.42 4.21
CA VAL A 37 2.71 7.62 3.35
C VAL A 37 1.97 6.57 4.18
N ILE A 38 2.67 5.94 5.11
CA ILE A 38 2.13 4.91 6.01
C ILE A 38 1.10 5.55 6.96
N PHE A 39 1.46 6.65 7.61
CA PHE A 39 0.58 7.38 8.53
C PHE A 39 -0.72 7.86 7.89
N ARG A 40 -0.73 8.16 6.59
CA ARG A 40 -1.96 8.57 5.88
C ARG A 40 -2.97 7.43 5.72
N GLU A 41 -2.49 6.19 5.69
CA GLU A 41 -3.37 5.01 5.61
C GLU A 41 -3.91 4.60 6.98
N LEU A 42 -3.13 4.82 8.04
CA LEU A 42 -3.51 4.43 9.39
C LEU A 42 -4.70 5.24 9.92
N LYS A 43 -5.70 4.53 10.41
CA LYS A 43 -6.75 5.04 11.29
C LYS A 43 -6.35 4.95 12.75
N THR A 44 -5.49 3.99 13.10
CA THR A 44 -4.88 3.89 14.43
C THR A 44 -4.14 5.19 14.75
N LYS A 45 -4.33 5.71 15.95
CA LYS A 45 -3.71 6.95 16.40
C LYS A 45 -3.03 6.74 17.72
N GLU A 46 -1.93 7.45 17.90
CA GLU A 46 -1.31 7.63 19.20
C GLU A 46 -2.31 8.21 20.19
N ASN A 47 -2.17 7.83 21.46
CA ASN A 47 -3.05 8.18 22.56
C ASN A 47 -4.50 7.69 22.45
N ALA A 48 -4.84 6.86 21.46
CA ALA A 48 -6.16 6.25 21.33
C ALA A 48 -6.24 4.90 22.09
N PRO A 49 -7.45 4.45 22.47
CA PRO A 49 -7.66 3.08 22.91
C PRO A 49 -7.27 2.10 21.80
N PHE A 50 -6.70 0.96 22.19
CA PHE A 50 -6.47 -0.15 21.27
C PHE A 50 -7.80 -0.70 20.77
N ASP A 51 -7.92 -0.87 19.46
CA ASP A 51 -9.07 -1.45 18.78
C ASP A 51 -8.59 -2.38 17.67
N GLU A 52 -8.86 -3.68 17.82
CA GLU A 52 -8.45 -4.71 16.85
C GLU A 52 -9.16 -4.56 15.49
N THR A 53 -10.41 -4.07 15.48
CA THR A 53 -11.15 -3.83 14.23
C THR A 53 -10.48 -2.73 13.43
N VAL A 54 -10.07 -1.64 14.09
CA VAL A 54 -9.31 -0.55 13.45
C VAL A 54 -7.98 -1.07 12.90
N LEU A 55 -7.27 -1.90 13.66
CA LEU A 55 -5.99 -2.47 13.22
C LEU A 55 -6.13 -3.35 11.98
N LYS A 56 -7.20 -4.16 11.90
CA LYS A 56 -7.49 -4.97 10.72
C LYS A 56 -7.76 -4.11 9.48
N GLU A 57 -8.51 -3.02 9.65
CA GLU A 57 -8.74 -2.07 8.56
C GLU A 57 -7.45 -1.40 8.10
N ASP A 58 -6.56 -1.06 9.02
CA ASP A 58 -5.26 -0.47 8.74
C ASP A 58 -4.38 -1.41 7.92
N ILE A 59 -4.29 -2.69 8.33
CA ILE A 59 -3.58 -3.72 7.55
C ILE A 59 -4.14 -3.81 6.13
N GLN A 60 -5.47 -3.79 5.98
CA GLN A 60 -6.08 -3.85 4.65
C GLN A 60 -5.73 -2.63 3.79
N ARG A 61 -5.74 -1.42 4.38
CA ARG A 61 -5.36 -0.18 3.69
C ARG A 61 -3.90 -0.18 3.27
N LEU A 62 -3.01 -0.60 4.16
CA LEU A 62 -1.59 -0.71 3.87
C LEU A 62 -1.30 -1.76 2.79
N ASN A 63 -1.99 -2.90 2.80
CA ASN A 63 -1.89 -3.88 1.72
C ASN A 63 -2.40 -3.32 0.38
N ASN A 64 -3.45 -2.50 0.39
CA ASN A 64 -3.98 -1.86 -0.81
C ASN A 64 -3.02 -0.85 -1.44
N LEU A 65 -2.03 -0.33 -0.70
CA LEU A 65 -0.95 0.47 -1.29
C LEU A 65 -0.13 -0.34 -2.32
N GLY A 66 -0.05 -1.66 -2.14
CA GLY A 66 0.73 -2.55 -3.01
C GLY A 66 2.24 -2.28 -2.97
N LEU A 67 2.72 -1.67 -1.87
CA LEU A 67 4.14 -1.35 -1.63
C LEU A 67 4.85 -2.43 -0.79
N PHE A 68 4.10 -3.14 0.04
CA PHE A 68 4.63 -4.11 0.99
C PHE A 68 4.25 -5.53 0.57
N THR A 69 5.18 -6.47 0.67
CA THR A 69 4.92 -7.90 0.51
C THR A 69 4.44 -8.53 1.81
N LYS A 70 4.87 -7.98 2.95
CA LYS A 70 4.51 -8.43 4.29
C LYS A 70 4.37 -7.26 5.27
N ILE A 71 3.41 -7.39 6.19
CA ILE A 71 3.17 -6.45 7.27
C ILE A 71 2.96 -7.27 8.56
N ASP A 72 3.86 -7.13 9.52
CA ASP A 72 3.74 -7.70 10.85
C ASP A 72 3.52 -6.59 11.88
N ILE A 73 2.73 -6.87 12.92
CA ILE A 73 2.41 -5.88 13.96
C ILE A 73 2.65 -6.50 15.32
N TYR A 74 3.41 -5.79 16.16
CA TYR A 74 3.77 -6.23 17.50
C TYR A 74 3.42 -5.17 18.55
N PRO A 75 2.69 -5.53 19.62
CA PRO A 75 2.59 -4.68 20.80
C PRO A 75 3.91 -4.73 21.58
N VAL A 76 4.53 -3.58 21.79
CA VAL A 76 5.73 -3.42 22.61
C VAL A 76 5.31 -2.95 24.00
N PRO A 77 5.53 -3.76 25.05
CA PRO A 77 5.18 -3.37 26.42
C PRO A 77 5.93 -2.11 26.86
N THR A 78 5.26 -1.29 27.66
CA THR A 78 5.88 -0.12 28.32
C THR A 78 5.96 -0.36 29.82
N ASP A 79 6.60 0.55 30.55
CA ASP A 79 6.67 0.50 32.02
C ASP A 79 5.29 0.65 32.69
N SER A 80 4.27 1.08 31.94
CA SER A 80 2.89 1.23 32.41
C SER A 80 2.02 0.06 31.99
N SER A 81 1.27 -0.53 32.93
CA SER A 81 0.54 -1.79 32.73
C SER A 81 -0.57 -1.75 31.67
N ASN A 82 -1.10 -0.56 31.35
CA ASN A 82 -2.23 -0.38 30.42
C ASN A 82 -1.84 0.42 29.17
N VAL A 83 -0.55 0.54 28.89
CA VAL A 83 -0.03 1.34 27.79
C VAL A 83 0.96 0.51 26.98
N VAL A 84 0.79 0.52 25.66
CA VAL A 84 1.64 -0.21 24.71
C VAL A 84 2.08 0.70 23.59
N ASP A 85 3.27 0.47 23.05
CA ASP A 85 3.65 1.02 21.74
C ASP A 85 3.31 0.00 20.66
N MET A 86 2.85 0.47 19.51
CA MET A 86 2.50 -0.39 18.38
C MET A 86 3.62 -0.35 17.35
N MET A 87 4.31 -1.47 17.15
CA MET A 87 5.39 -1.59 16.17
C MET A 87 4.88 -2.26 14.91
N PHE A 88 4.94 -1.56 13.78
CA PHE A 88 4.68 -2.13 12.46
C PHE A 88 6.01 -2.43 11.79
N VAL A 89 6.18 -3.68 11.34
CA VAL A 89 7.36 -4.15 10.64
C VAL A 89 6.96 -4.50 9.22
N PHE A 90 7.62 -3.87 8.26
CA PHE A 90 7.32 -3.98 6.84
C PHE A 90 8.41 -4.76 6.10
N GLU A 91 7.99 -5.50 5.07
CA GLU A 91 8.86 -5.99 4.02
C GLU A 91 8.43 -5.33 2.71
N GLU A 92 9.31 -4.55 2.10
CA GLU A 92 9.00 -3.80 0.88
C GLU A 92 9.14 -4.67 -0.38
N GLY A 93 8.23 -4.46 -1.34
CA GLY A 93 8.22 -5.18 -2.61
C GLY A 93 9.14 -4.59 -3.67
N LEU A 94 9.13 -5.20 -4.85
CA LEU A 94 9.90 -4.71 -6.01
C LEU A 94 9.38 -3.36 -6.49
N TYR A 95 10.27 -2.38 -6.56
CA TYR A 95 9.95 -1.04 -7.07
C TYR A 95 9.96 -0.95 -8.58
N ILE A 96 10.91 -1.60 -9.24
CA ILE A 96 11.08 -1.54 -10.70
C ILE A 96 10.59 -2.84 -11.31
N ILE A 97 9.52 -2.75 -12.10
CA ILE A 97 8.86 -3.88 -12.75
C ILE A 97 9.06 -3.76 -14.26
N PRO A 98 9.88 -4.64 -14.87
CA PRO A 98 10.00 -4.72 -16.31
C PRO A 98 8.86 -5.56 -16.90
N LEU A 99 8.07 -4.95 -17.79
CA LEU A 99 6.97 -5.61 -18.49
C LEU A 99 7.30 -5.69 -19.99
N PRO A 100 7.77 -6.84 -20.50
CA PRO A 100 7.96 -7.01 -21.93
C PRO A 100 6.61 -6.94 -22.65
N GLN A 101 6.60 -6.34 -23.83
CA GLN A 101 5.41 -6.16 -24.64
C GLN A 101 5.76 -6.33 -26.11
N GLY A 102 4.79 -6.69 -26.94
CA GLY A 102 5.00 -6.88 -28.35
C GLY A 102 3.82 -7.58 -29.00
N GLY A 103 3.80 -7.61 -30.31
CA GLY A 103 2.75 -8.25 -31.08
C GLY A 103 2.69 -7.72 -32.50
N PHE A 104 1.51 -7.86 -33.09
CA PHE A 104 1.21 -7.45 -34.46
C PHE A 104 0.04 -6.47 -34.40
N ARG A 105 0.12 -5.33 -35.10
CA ARG A 105 -0.94 -4.32 -35.05
C ARG A 105 -2.25 -4.81 -35.68
N ASN A 106 -2.18 -5.34 -36.90
CA ASN A 106 -3.33 -5.89 -37.63
C ASN A 106 -3.17 -7.40 -37.93
N GLY A 107 -2.39 -8.12 -37.12
CA GLY A 107 -2.16 -9.56 -37.30
C GLY A 107 -1.24 -9.94 -38.48
N GLN A 108 -0.63 -8.95 -39.14
CA GLN A 108 0.34 -9.19 -40.23
C GLN A 108 1.76 -9.27 -39.68
N LEU A 109 2.54 -10.24 -40.16
CA LEU A 109 3.95 -10.44 -39.74
C LEU A 109 4.84 -9.22 -40.04
N SER A 110 4.53 -8.48 -41.12
CA SER A 110 5.20 -7.22 -41.50
C SER A 110 4.98 -6.09 -40.48
N GLU A 111 3.96 -6.19 -39.64
CA GLU A 111 3.60 -5.18 -38.64
C GLU A 111 4.03 -5.59 -37.22
N PHE A 112 4.98 -6.51 -37.12
CA PHE A 112 5.55 -6.90 -35.83
C PHE A 112 6.18 -5.71 -35.12
N TRP A 113 5.96 -5.64 -33.81
CA TRP A 113 6.66 -4.73 -32.90
C TRP A 113 6.99 -5.44 -31.59
N ALA A 114 8.04 -4.99 -30.92
CA ALA A 114 8.45 -5.45 -29.60
C ALA A 114 8.86 -4.26 -28.75
N GLY A 115 8.76 -4.38 -27.44
CA GLY A 115 9.02 -3.28 -26.54
C GLY A 115 9.10 -3.71 -25.09
N LEU A 116 9.31 -2.71 -24.25
CA LEU A 116 9.41 -2.86 -22.81
C LEU A 116 8.69 -1.69 -22.15
N ASN A 117 7.97 -1.97 -21.07
CA ASN A 117 7.47 -0.95 -20.16
C ASN A 117 8.13 -1.15 -18.79
N LEU A 118 8.96 -0.21 -18.38
CA LEU A 118 9.57 -0.16 -17.06
C LEU A 118 8.68 0.67 -16.14
N ILE A 119 8.07 0.02 -15.15
CA ILE A 119 7.26 0.69 -14.13
C ILE A 119 8.12 0.82 -12.87
N TRP A 120 8.41 2.04 -12.45
CA TRP A 120 9.05 2.35 -11.17
C TRP A 120 8.00 2.88 -10.19
N ARG A 121 7.55 2.01 -9.28
CA ARG A 121 6.63 2.32 -8.17
C ARG A 121 7.37 2.92 -6.99
N ASN A 122 6.62 3.62 -6.13
CA ASN A 122 7.12 4.29 -4.94
C ASN A 122 8.33 5.19 -5.19
N PHE A 123 8.31 5.91 -6.31
CA PHE A 123 9.38 6.83 -6.64
C PHE A 123 9.56 7.81 -5.48
N ARG A 124 10.81 7.93 -5.00
CA ARG A 124 11.19 8.74 -3.84
C ARG A 124 10.50 8.38 -2.52
N GLY A 125 9.89 7.20 -2.40
CA GLY A 125 9.20 6.80 -1.17
C GLY A 125 7.80 7.39 -0.99
N ARG A 126 7.24 8.03 -2.02
CA ARG A 126 6.02 8.85 -1.90
C ARG A 126 4.77 8.20 -2.49
N ASN A 127 4.82 6.89 -2.75
CA ASN A 127 3.85 6.12 -3.53
C ASN A 127 3.62 6.69 -4.95
N GLU A 128 4.61 7.40 -5.49
CA GLU A 128 4.56 7.95 -6.85
C GLU A 128 4.99 6.88 -7.86
N THR A 129 4.48 6.91 -9.09
CA THR A 129 4.85 5.94 -10.13
C THR A 129 5.40 6.66 -11.36
N ILE A 130 6.61 6.30 -11.77
CA ILE A 130 7.17 6.65 -13.08
C ILE A 130 7.03 5.43 -13.97
N SER A 131 6.53 5.59 -15.21
CA SER A 131 6.61 4.53 -16.21
C SER A 131 7.35 5.03 -17.45
N ALA A 132 8.34 4.28 -17.90
CA ALA A 132 9.02 4.52 -19.17
C ALA A 132 8.80 3.32 -20.08
N SER A 133 8.21 3.55 -21.25
CA SER A 133 8.01 2.50 -22.23
C SER A 133 8.61 2.86 -23.58
N PHE A 134 9.11 1.87 -24.28
CA PHE A 134 9.53 2.02 -25.66
C PHE A 134 9.10 0.80 -26.47
N GLY A 135 8.93 1.01 -27.77
CA GLY A 135 8.62 -0.02 -28.75
C GLY A 135 9.42 0.22 -30.03
N ILE A 136 9.90 -0.87 -30.61
CA ILE A 136 10.64 -0.94 -31.87
C ILE A 136 9.90 -1.84 -32.86
N GLY A 137 10.18 -1.71 -34.15
CA GLY A 137 9.47 -2.41 -35.22
C GLY A 137 8.42 -1.51 -35.87
N SER A 138 7.24 -2.06 -36.15
CA SER A 138 6.14 -1.31 -36.80
C SER A 138 5.62 -0.19 -35.90
N ASP A 139 5.74 1.06 -36.36
CA ASP A 139 5.43 2.30 -35.65
C ASP A 139 6.13 2.40 -34.27
N PRO A 140 7.44 2.70 -34.26
CA PRO A 140 8.21 2.79 -33.03
C PRO A 140 7.72 3.94 -32.15
N PHE A 141 7.87 3.78 -30.83
CA PHE A 141 7.42 4.76 -29.85
C PHE A 141 8.32 4.81 -28.63
N VAL A 142 8.27 5.95 -27.94
CA VAL A 142 8.80 6.14 -26.59
C VAL A 142 7.76 6.92 -25.81
N ASN A 143 7.42 6.46 -24.61
CA ASN A 143 6.54 7.16 -23.69
C ASN A 143 7.20 7.26 -22.31
N LEU A 144 6.99 8.40 -21.66
CA LEU A 144 7.31 8.61 -20.26
C LEU A 144 6.04 9.10 -19.57
N SER A 145 5.70 8.53 -18.42
CA SER A 145 4.58 8.98 -17.61
C SER A 145 4.96 9.06 -16.14
N TYR A 146 4.30 9.97 -15.44
CA TYR A 146 4.47 10.18 -14.01
C TYR A 146 3.10 10.33 -13.36
N SER A 147 2.85 9.56 -12.31
CA SER A 147 1.56 9.46 -11.63
C SER A 147 1.74 9.68 -10.14
N ILE A 148 0.95 10.62 -9.60
CA ILE A 148 0.85 10.87 -8.16
C ILE A 148 -0.54 10.39 -7.72
N PRO A 149 -0.66 9.43 -6.80
CA PRO A 149 -1.97 8.90 -6.38
C PRO A 149 -2.78 9.90 -5.54
N TRP A 150 -2.11 10.72 -4.72
CA TRP A 150 -2.76 11.65 -3.79
C TRP A 150 -2.64 13.11 -4.26
N ILE A 151 -3.70 13.69 -4.83
CA ILE A 151 -3.77 15.12 -5.16
C ILE A 151 -4.98 15.73 -4.44
N GLY A 152 -4.78 16.18 -3.19
CA GLY A 152 -5.76 16.93 -2.39
C GLY A 152 -5.91 16.47 -0.93
N LYS A 153 -6.23 17.40 -0.01
CA LYS A 153 -6.42 17.14 1.44
C LYS A 153 -7.67 16.34 1.82
N LYS A 154 -8.43 15.80 0.86
CA LYS A 154 -9.67 15.04 1.10
C LYS A 154 -9.65 13.74 0.31
N ALA A 155 -9.88 12.65 1.04
CA ALA A 155 -10.05 11.30 0.53
C ALA A 155 -11.31 11.21 -0.33
N HIS A 156 -11.17 11.54 -1.61
CA HIS A 156 -12.09 11.07 -2.64
C HIS A 156 -11.23 10.61 -3.82
N PHE A 157 -11.55 9.41 -4.31
CA PHE A 157 -10.99 8.71 -5.47
C PHE A 157 -10.83 9.61 -6.70
N PHE A 158 -9.82 10.49 -6.69
CA PHE A 158 -9.39 11.25 -7.84
C PHE A 158 -8.01 10.73 -8.22
N HIS A 159 -8.00 9.66 -9.01
CA HIS A 159 -6.84 9.29 -9.81
C HIS A 159 -6.65 10.39 -10.86
N ARG A 160 -6.04 11.51 -10.48
CA ARG A 160 -5.65 12.55 -11.44
C ARG A 160 -4.28 12.16 -11.97
N SER A 161 -4.27 11.26 -12.95
CA SER A 161 -3.07 11.03 -13.74
C SER A 161 -2.74 12.32 -14.47
N VAL A 162 -1.64 12.98 -14.10
CA VAL A 162 -1.03 13.97 -14.98
C VAL A 162 -0.31 13.18 -16.06
N GLN A 163 -1.06 12.76 -17.08
CA GLN A 163 -0.46 12.18 -18.27
C GLN A 163 0.22 13.29 -19.05
N VAL A 164 1.49 13.55 -18.75
CA VAL A 164 2.37 14.26 -19.70
C VAL A 164 2.74 13.25 -20.79
N THR A 165 1.81 12.93 -21.67
CA THR A 165 2.08 12.08 -22.84
C THR A 165 2.79 12.94 -23.87
N GLN A 166 4.10 13.11 -23.73
CA GLN A 166 4.90 13.64 -24.81
C GLN A 166 5.14 12.50 -25.80
N ILE A 167 4.21 12.33 -26.77
CA ILE A 167 4.45 11.45 -27.92
C ILE A 167 5.52 12.13 -28.77
N ILE A 168 6.79 11.89 -28.46
CA ILE A 168 7.86 12.23 -29.38
C ILE A 168 7.77 11.16 -30.48
N ARG A 169 6.95 11.44 -31.51
CA ARG A 169 6.99 10.68 -32.77
C ARG A 169 8.33 10.97 -33.44
N ILE A 170 9.36 10.27 -33.03
CA ILE A 170 10.58 10.19 -33.84
C ILE A 170 10.18 9.34 -35.04
N ARG A 171 9.81 9.98 -36.16
CA ARG A 171 9.84 9.30 -37.45
C ARG A 171 11.29 8.93 -37.68
N VAL A 172 11.64 7.69 -37.39
CA VAL A 172 12.87 7.11 -37.93
C VAL A 172 12.65 7.11 -39.44
N CYS A 173 13.31 8.03 -40.15
CA CYS A 173 13.33 8.01 -41.61
C CYS A 173 13.78 6.62 -42.05
N LYS A 174 12.97 5.95 -42.87
CA LYS A 174 13.47 4.84 -43.69
C LYS A 174 14.66 5.38 -44.48
N LEU A 175 15.84 4.82 -44.23
CA LEU A 175 16.99 4.90 -45.13
C LEU A 175 16.69 4.07 -46.40
#